data_AF-A0A6I4XVL2-F1
#
_entry.id   AF-A0A6I4XVL2-F1
#
_cell.length_a   1.000
_cell.length_b   1.000
_cell.length_c   1.000
_cell.angle_alpha   90.00
_cell.angle_beta   90.00
_cell.angle_gamma   90.00
#
_symmetry.space_group_name_H-M   'P 1'
#
loop_
_entity.id
_entity.type
_entity.pdbx_description
1 polymer ?
#
loop_
_entity_poly.entity_id
_entity_poly.type
_entity_poly.pdbx_seq_one_letter_code
_entity_poly.pdbx_strand_id
1 'polypeptide(L)'
;MTKAAIMGWWYNQNYGSILTYYALNKYVQNKGYETVMIDGPLGYKNRSNFRAWMPLAYNFFKKNNMPYTEQLTKETLPTLNDLENLDTFILGSDQMWNPWNGWVDDDDFLDFVYPRNKTIAYSVSLGKADTSKYDPKWVANRKKDITQFNHVSMREDFSVQIMKDIFQEEVIQALDPTYLVERSEYDSLADQATFKRQESGDYMAV
;
A
#
# COMPACT_ATOMS: atom_id res chain seq x y z
N MET A 1 -15.02 -15.28 -8.35
CA MET A 1 -14.91 -13.80 -8.39
C MET A 1 -13.43 -13.48 -8.59
N THR A 2 -13.07 -12.44 -9.33
CA THR A 2 -11.66 -12.07 -9.52
C THR A 2 -11.09 -11.51 -8.22
N LYS A 3 -9.84 -11.86 -7.90
CA LYS A 3 -9.17 -11.48 -6.67
C LYS A 3 -8.02 -10.50 -6.95
N ALA A 4 -7.85 -9.52 -6.07
CA ALA A 4 -6.74 -8.59 -6.06
C ALA A 4 -5.97 -8.71 -4.73
N ALA A 5 -4.64 -8.76 -4.81
CA ALA A 5 -3.77 -8.72 -3.65
C ALA A 5 -3.25 -7.29 -3.43
N ILE A 6 -3.37 -6.77 -2.22
CA ILE A 6 -2.94 -5.41 -1.87
C ILE A 6 -1.72 -5.50 -0.98
N MET A 7 -0.60 -4.92 -1.42
CA MET A 7 0.63 -4.82 -0.65
C MET A 7 0.86 -3.40 -0.15
N GLY A 8 1.43 -3.31 1.04
CA GLY A 8 2.00 -2.08 1.59
C GLY A 8 1.99 -2.09 3.10
N TRP A 9 2.21 -0.94 3.74
CA TRP A 9 2.47 -0.88 5.19
C TRP A 9 1.23 -0.85 6.09
N TRP A 10 0.14 -1.51 5.66
CA TRP A 10 -1.13 -1.57 6.39
C TRP A 10 -1.00 -2.16 7.81
N TYR A 11 -0.01 -3.01 8.03
CA TYR A 11 0.27 -3.68 9.30
C TYR A 11 1.05 -2.80 10.30
N ASN A 12 1.48 -1.58 9.92
CA ASN A 12 2.10 -0.65 10.85
C ASN A 12 1.06 -0.10 11.84
N GLN A 13 1.46 0.15 13.11
CA GLN A 13 0.58 0.79 14.11
C GLN A 13 0.46 2.31 13.92
N ASN A 14 0.11 2.72 12.70
CA ASN A 14 -0.15 4.10 12.34
C ASN A 14 -1.59 4.20 11.85
N TYR A 15 -2.42 5.00 12.53
CA TYR A 15 -3.83 5.16 12.17
C TYR A 15 -4.03 5.68 10.75
N GLY A 16 -3.18 6.59 10.28
CA GLY A 16 -3.18 7.06 8.90
C GLY A 16 -2.99 5.91 7.92
N SER A 17 -1.97 5.08 8.12
CA SER A 17 -1.74 3.90 7.26
C SER A 17 -2.91 2.92 7.33
N ILE A 18 -3.41 2.60 8.53
CA ILE A 18 -4.57 1.71 8.71
C ILE A 18 -5.78 2.23 7.91
N LEU A 19 -6.09 3.52 7.98
CA LEU A 19 -7.22 4.11 7.26
C LEU A 19 -6.98 4.21 5.75
N THR A 20 -5.76 4.51 5.30
CA THR A 20 -5.37 4.46 3.89
C THR A 20 -5.64 3.09 3.30
N TYR A 21 -5.18 2.02 3.95
CA TYR A 21 -5.34 0.66 3.44
C TYR A 21 -6.76 0.10 3.65
N TYR A 22 -7.49 0.55 4.68
CA TYR A 22 -8.92 0.30 4.80
C TYR A 22 -9.69 0.86 3.60
N ALA A 23 -9.45 2.13 3.26
CA ALA A 23 -10.15 2.81 2.17
C ALA A 23 -9.77 2.22 0.80
N LEU A 24 -8.49 1.91 0.57
CA LEU A 24 -8.05 1.22 -0.65
C LEU A 24 -8.72 -0.15 -0.79
N ASN A 25 -8.73 -0.94 0.28
CA ASN A 25 -9.35 -2.26 0.30
C ASN A 25 -10.85 -2.17 0.01
N LYS A 26 -11.58 -1.29 0.71
CA LYS A 26 -13.01 -1.04 0.47
C LYS A 26 -13.29 -0.60 -0.96
N TYR A 27 -12.51 0.33 -1.49
CA TYR A 27 -12.70 0.81 -2.85
C TYR A 27 -12.57 -0.34 -3.85
N VAL A 28 -11.55 -1.19 -3.73
CA VAL A 28 -11.34 -2.35 -4.61
C VAL A 28 -12.47 -3.38 -4.46
N GLN A 29 -12.94 -3.64 -3.24
CA GLN A 29 -14.10 -4.48 -2.97
C GLN A 29 -15.37 -3.93 -3.64
N ASN A 30 -15.61 -2.62 -3.54
CA ASN A 30 -16.76 -1.93 -4.15
C ASN A 30 -16.72 -1.95 -5.68
N LYS A 31 -15.56 -2.25 -6.30
CA LYS A 31 -15.44 -2.52 -7.74
C LYS A 31 -15.69 -3.98 -8.12
N GLY A 32 -16.04 -4.84 -7.16
CA GLY A 32 -16.42 -6.24 -7.40
C GLY A 32 -15.28 -7.25 -7.31
N TYR A 33 -14.13 -6.86 -6.76
CA TYR A 33 -13.01 -7.76 -6.52
C TYR A 33 -13.07 -8.36 -5.11
N GLU A 34 -12.73 -9.64 -4.99
CA GLU A 34 -12.25 -10.14 -3.69
C GLU A 34 -10.87 -9.54 -3.43
N THR A 35 -10.60 -9.14 -2.19
CA THR A 35 -9.29 -8.59 -1.82
C THR A 35 -8.59 -9.49 -0.82
N VAL A 36 -7.27 -9.58 -0.89
CA VAL A 36 -6.44 -10.09 0.20
C VAL A 36 -5.26 -9.14 0.41
N MET A 37 -4.99 -8.72 1.65
CA MET A 37 -3.81 -7.90 1.93
C MET A 37 -2.58 -8.78 2.16
N ILE A 38 -1.47 -8.43 1.53
CA ILE A 38 -0.20 -9.14 1.69
C ILE A 38 0.44 -8.65 3.00
N ASP A 39 0.62 -9.56 3.96
CA ASP A 39 1.34 -9.28 5.21
C ASP A 39 2.83 -9.04 4.93
N GLY A 40 3.50 -8.29 5.79
CA GLY A 40 4.89 -7.86 5.60
C GLY A 40 5.85 -9.05 5.51
N PRO A 41 6.38 -9.39 4.32
CA PRO A 41 7.15 -10.61 4.13
C PRO A 41 8.50 -10.56 4.86
N LEU A 42 8.91 -11.67 5.46
CA LEU A 42 10.22 -11.80 6.10
C LEU A 42 11.34 -11.92 5.06
N GLY A 43 12.56 -11.58 5.44
CA GLY A 43 13.74 -11.66 4.55
C GLY A 43 14.03 -10.39 3.75
N TYR A 44 13.23 -9.34 3.93
CA TYR A 44 13.50 -7.98 3.44
C TYR A 44 13.90 -7.04 4.58
N LYS A 45 14.51 -5.90 4.23
CA LYS A 45 15.02 -4.92 5.20
C LYS A 45 13.96 -4.48 6.20
N ASN A 46 14.33 -4.49 7.48
CA ASN A 46 13.49 -4.01 8.59
C ASN A 46 12.10 -4.67 8.68
N ARG A 47 11.89 -5.82 8.02
CA ARG A 47 10.68 -6.64 8.18
C ARG A 47 10.86 -7.55 9.40
N SER A 48 9.84 -7.58 10.25
CA SER A 48 9.82 -8.39 11.47
C SER A 48 8.43 -8.99 11.67
N ASN A 49 8.23 -9.80 12.72
CA ASN A 49 6.93 -10.40 13.02
C ASN A 49 5.95 -9.38 13.64
N PHE A 50 5.51 -8.39 12.85
CA PHE A 50 4.61 -7.32 13.30
C PHE A 50 3.29 -7.86 13.87
N ARG A 51 2.80 -9.01 13.39
CA ARG A 51 1.59 -9.64 13.90
C ARG A 51 1.65 -9.92 15.41
N ALA A 52 2.82 -10.30 15.94
CA ALA A 52 3.00 -10.57 17.36
C ALA A 52 3.14 -9.29 18.21
N TRP A 53 3.91 -8.30 17.73
CA TRP A 53 4.29 -7.12 18.51
C TRP A 53 3.36 -5.92 18.29
N MET A 54 2.61 -5.93 17.18
CA MET A 54 1.85 -4.80 16.68
C MET A 54 0.41 -5.19 16.26
N PRO A 55 -0.42 -5.76 17.16
CA PRO A 55 -1.69 -6.39 16.79
C PRO A 55 -2.81 -5.42 16.40
N LEU A 56 -2.68 -4.11 16.65
CA LEU A 56 -3.74 -3.12 16.39
C LEU A 56 -4.29 -3.19 14.96
N ALA A 57 -3.42 -3.09 13.96
CA ALA A 57 -3.81 -3.15 12.56
C ALA A 57 -4.47 -4.51 12.24
N TYR A 58 -3.83 -5.61 12.59
CA TYR A 58 -4.37 -6.96 12.36
C TYR A 58 -5.77 -7.16 12.97
N ASN A 59 -5.96 -6.72 14.22
CA ASN A 59 -7.24 -6.79 14.90
C ASN A 59 -8.29 -5.91 14.21
N PHE A 60 -7.90 -4.71 13.76
CA PHE A 60 -8.77 -3.81 13.03
C PHE A 60 -9.22 -4.42 11.70
N PHE A 61 -8.30 -4.91 10.87
CA PHE A 61 -8.63 -5.51 9.57
C PHE A 61 -9.43 -6.80 9.73
N LYS A 62 -9.10 -7.64 10.72
CA LYS A 62 -9.89 -8.82 11.07
C LYS A 62 -11.32 -8.47 11.49
N LYS A 63 -11.49 -7.46 12.36
CA LYS A 63 -12.82 -7.00 12.81
C LYS A 63 -13.66 -6.48 11.64
N ASN A 64 -13.03 -5.89 10.63
CA ASN A 64 -13.69 -5.31 9.46
C ASN A 64 -13.80 -6.27 8.26
N ASN A 65 -13.60 -7.57 8.46
CA ASN A 65 -13.69 -8.61 7.41
C ASN A 65 -12.77 -8.36 6.21
N MET A 66 -11.56 -7.85 6.46
CA MET A 66 -10.54 -7.62 5.43
C MET A 66 -9.45 -8.68 5.58
N PRO A 67 -9.47 -9.75 4.75
CA PRO A 67 -8.54 -10.85 4.90
C PRO A 67 -7.13 -10.41 4.51
N TYR A 68 -6.15 -11.03 5.15
CA TYR A 68 -4.74 -10.86 4.87
C TYR A 68 -4.04 -12.22 4.85
N THR A 69 -2.91 -12.30 4.17
CA THR A 69 -2.12 -13.53 4.07
C THR A 69 -1.53 -13.91 5.42
N GLU A 70 -1.12 -15.17 5.57
CA GLU A 70 -0.09 -15.48 6.55
C GLU A 70 1.20 -14.70 6.24
N GLN A 71 2.08 -14.54 7.23
CA GLN A 71 3.35 -13.87 7.02
C GLN A 71 4.29 -14.77 6.20
N LEU A 72 4.47 -14.41 4.92
CA LEU A 72 5.34 -15.11 3.98
C LEU A 72 6.80 -14.68 4.17
N THR A 73 7.70 -15.35 3.47
CA THR A 73 9.12 -15.00 3.35
C THR A 73 9.44 -14.56 1.92
N LYS A 74 10.59 -13.95 1.69
CA LYS A 74 11.10 -13.62 0.34
C LYS A 74 11.04 -14.81 -0.63
N GLU A 75 11.30 -16.02 -0.13
CA GLU A 75 11.28 -17.26 -0.92
C GLU A 75 9.88 -17.77 -1.22
N THR A 76 8.92 -17.51 -0.32
CA THR A 76 7.55 -18.04 -0.43
C THR A 76 6.55 -17.01 -0.95
N LEU A 77 6.89 -15.72 -0.95
CA LEU A 77 6.08 -14.63 -1.50
C LEU A 77 5.66 -14.86 -2.96
N PRO A 78 6.52 -15.39 -3.87
CA PRO A 78 6.12 -15.68 -5.24
C PRO A 78 4.97 -16.71 -5.37
N THR A 79 4.71 -17.54 -4.36
CA THR A 79 3.60 -18.52 -4.39
C THR A 79 2.22 -17.84 -4.48
N LEU A 80 2.12 -16.56 -4.13
CA LEU A 80 0.90 -15.78 -4.31
C LEU A 80 0.46 -15.73 -5.79
N ASN A 81 1.38 -15.79 -6.74
CA ASN A 81 1.06 -15.76 -8.17
C ASN A 81 0.22 -16.96 -8.65
N ASP A 82 0.18 -18.05 -7.87
CA ASP A 82 -0.53 -19.28 -8.19
C ASP A 82 -1.84 -19.43 -7.39
N LEU A 83 -2.21 -18.41 -6.60
CA LEU A 83 -3.49 -18.41 -5.90
C LEU A 83 -4.66 -18.34 -6.87
N GLU A 84 -5.69 -19.14 -6.59
CA GLU A 84 -6.87 -19.22 -7.43
C GLU A 84 -7.56 -17.86 -7.58
N ASN A 85 -7.84 -17.51 -8.84
CA ASN A 85 -8.49 -16.27 -9.28
C ASN A 85 -7.75 -14.97 -8.90
N LEU A 86 -6.50 -15.04 -8.43
CA LEU A 86 -5.67 -13.86 -8.18
C LEU A 86 -4.85 -13.52 -9.42
N ASP A 87 -5.23 -12.42 -10.09
CA ASP A 87 -4.57 -11.95 -11.30
C ASP A 87 -4.05 -10.51 -11.20
N THR A 88 -4.28 -9.84 -10.07
CA THR A 88 -3.99 -8.42 -9.89
C THR A 88 -3.28 -8.17 -8.55
N PHE A 89 -2.16 -7.46 -8.60
CA PHE A 89 -1.36 -7.04 -7.45
C PHE A 89 -1.30 -5.52 -7.41
N ILE A 90 -1.65 -4.96 -6.27
CA ILE A 90 -1.73 -3.52 -6.05
C ILE A 90 -0.74 -3.15 -4.96
N LEU A 91 0.27 -2.36 -5.29
CA LEU A 91 1.06 -1.63 -4.31
C LEU A 91 0.25 -0.39 -3.91
N GLY A 92 -0.08 -0.30 -2.62
CA GLY A 92 -0.84 0.83 -2.08
C GLY A 92 -0.02 2.12 -1.96
N SER A 93 -0.64 3.11 -1.32
CA SER A 93 -0.05 4.42 -1.07
C SER A 93 1.03 4.36 0.03
N ASP A 94 1.30 5.48 0.70
CA ASP A 94 2.44 5.68 1.62
C ASP A 94 3.77 5.91 0.89
N GLN A 95 4.86 6.11 1.63
CA GLN A 95 6.19 6.46 1.11
C GLN A 95 6.94 5.26 0.52
N MET A 96 6.24 4.40 -0.23
CA MET A 96 6.72 3.08 -0.66
C MET A 96 7.97 3.13 -1.54
N TRP A 97 8.24 4.24 -2.24
CA TRP A 97 9.42 4.41 -3.10
C TRP A 97 10.33 5.55 -2.64
N ASN A 98 10.33 5.87 -1.33
CA ASN A 98 11.26 6.84 -0.75
C ASN A 98 12.62 6.17 -0.42
N PRO A 99 13.73 6.53 -1.09
CA PRO A 99 15.06 5.91 -0.86
C PRO A 99 15.60 6.11 0.56
N TRP A 100 15.16 7.16 1.25
CA TRP A 100 15.55 7.42 2.64
C TRP A 100 14.75 6.62 3.66
N ASN A 101 13.68 5.94 3.22
CA ASN A 101 12.97 5.03 4.08
C ASN A 101 13.66 3.66 4.03
N GLY A 102 14.32 3.29 5.14
CA GLY A 102 15.06 2.03 5.25
C GLY A 102 14.21 0.76 5.16
N TRP A 103 12.88 0.88 5.09
CA TRP A 103 11.97 -0.23 4.88
C TRP A 103 11.75 -0.54 3.40
N VAL A 104 12.10 0.36 2.49
CA VAL A 104 11.92 0.15 1.06
C VAL A 104 12.89 -0.91 0.54
N ASP A 105 12.34 -1.98 -0.02
CA ASP A 105 13.12 -3.09 -0.61
C ASP A 105 12.48 -3.61 -1.90
N ASP A 106 12.98 -4.71 -2.47
CA ASP A 106 12.51 -5.20 -3.78
C ASP A 106 11.01 -5.57 -3.80
N ASP A 107 10.46 -6.04 -2.68
CA ASP A 107 9.03 -6.38 -2.54
C ASP A 107 8.13 -5.15 -2.77
N ASP A 108 8.58 -3.97 -2.35
CA ASP A 108 7.86 -2.71 -2.54
C ASP A 108 7.83 -2.25 -4.02
N PHE A 109 8.47 -2.99 -4.93
CA PHE A 109 8.36 -2.83 -6.39
C PHE A 109 7.66 -4.03 -7.05
N LEU A 110 7.02 -4.89 -6.25
CA LEU A 110 6.32 -6.10 -6.70
C LEU A 110 7.22 -7.02 -7.56
N ASP A 111 8.51 -7.11 -7.24
CA ASP A 111 9.51 -7.87 -8.01
C ASP A 111 9.21 -9.38 -8.11
N PHE A 112 8.45 -9.90 -7.15
CA PHE A 112 8.01 -11.29 -7.07
C PHE A 112 6.80 -11.60 -7.98
N VAL A 113 6.15 -10.60 -8.57
CA VAL A 113 4.93 -10.79 -9.38
C VAL A 113 5.29 -11.22 -10.80
N TYR A 114 4.65 -12.29 -11.27
CA TYR A 114 4.90 -12.84 -12.60
C TYR A 114 4.26 -11.99 -13.71
N PRO A 115 4.88 -11.89 -14.91
CA PRO A 115 4.42 -11.02 -15.99
C PRO A 115 2.99 -11.28 -16.52
N ARG A 116 2.41 -12.44 -16.22
CA ARG A 116 1.02 -12.77 -16.58
C ARG A 116 -0.02 -12.04 -15.72
N ASN A 117 0.40 -11.54 -14.56
CA ASN A 117 -0.47 -10.85 -13.60
C ASN A 117 -0.37 -9.33 -13.79
N LYS A 118 -1.44 -8.64 -13.41
CA LYS A 118 -1.52 -7.19 -13.47
C LYS A 118 -0.86 -6.57 -12.24
N THR A 119 -0.07 -5.53 -12.44
CA THR A 119 0.59 -4.76 -11.37
C THR A 119 0.17 -3.30 -11.42
N ILE A 120 -0.25 -2.77 -10.27
CA ILE A 120 -0.70 -1.38 -10.13
C ILE A 120 0.00 -0.76 -8.93
N ALA A 121 0.68 0.37 -9.12
CA ALA A 121 1.12 1.24 -8.04
C ALA A 121 0.13 2.39 -7.90
N TYR A 122 -0.66 2.39 -6.83
CA TYR A 122 -1.73 3.37 -6.62
C TYR A 122 -1.33 4.44 -5.61
N SER A 123 -1.27 5.70 -6.06
CA SER A 123 -1.00 6.87 -5.24
C SER A 123 0.23 6.70 -4.34
N VAL A 124 1.33 6.17 -4.88
CA VAL A 124 2.59 6.01 -4.14
C VAL A 124 3.20 7.38 -3.85
N SER A 125 3.88 7.52 -2.71
CA SER A 125 4.62 8.72 -2.35
C SER A 125 6.12 8.48 -2.42
N LEU A 126 6.85 9.48 -2.90
CA LEU A 126 8.30 9.52 -2.82
C LEU A 126 8.78 10.20 -1.51
N GLY A 127 7.86 10.65 -0.65
CA GLY A 127 8.13 11.23 0.66
C GLY A 127 8.37 12.74 0.65
N LYS A 128 9.53 13.20 0.18
CA LYS A 128 9.88 14.62 0.08
C LYS A 128 10.30 15.00 -1.35
N ALA A 129 10.08 16.25 -1.76
CA ALA A 129 10.54 16.77 -3.05
C ALA A 129 12.07 16.87 -3.21
N ASP A 130 12.84 16.58 -2.15
CA ASP A 130 14.29 16.61 -2.16
C ASP A 130 14.85 15.52 -3.10
N THR A 131 15.55 15.95 -4.14
CA THR A 131 16.14 15.08 -5.16
C THR A 131 17.54 14.58 -4.81
N SER A 132 18.18 15.11 -3.76
CA SER A 132 19.53 14.68 -3.34
C SER A 132 19.57 13.24 -2.82
N LYS A 133 18.42 12.67 -2.49
CA LYS A 133 18.26 11.28 -2.03
C LYS A 133 18.42 10.21 -3.12
N TYR A 134 18.43 10.60 -4.39
CA TYR A 134 18.44 9.66 -5.52
C TYR A 134 19.86 9.40 -6.01
N ASP A 135 20.44 8.29 -5.54
CA ASP A 135 21.68 7.77 -6.11
C ASP A 135 21.44 7.23 -7.55
N PRO A 136 22.31 7.56 -8.53
CA PRO A 136 22.12 7.12 -9.92
C PRO A 136 22.01 5.60 -10.12
N LYS A 137 22.74 4.79 -9.32
CA LYS A 137 22.64 3.32 -9.43
C LYS A 137 21.32 2.83 -8.86
N TRP A 138 20.89 3.39 -7.74
CA TRP A 138 19.58 3.08 -7.17
C TRP A 138 18.46 3.45 -8.16
N VAL A 139 18.51 4.63 -8.77
CA VAL A 139 17.55 5.07 -9.80
C VAL A 139 17.53 4.11 -10.98
N ALA A 140 18.69 3.76 -11.54
CA ALA A 140 18.78 2.84 -12.68
C ALA A 140 18.17 1.46 -12.37
N ASN A 141 18.43 0.93 -11.17
CA ASN A 141 17.86 -0.33 -10.74
C ASN A 141 16.33 -0.24 -10.60
N ARG A 142 15.83 0.78 -9.89
CA ARG A 142 14.39 0.92 -9.61
C ARG A 142 13.58 1.33 -10.83
N LYS A 143 14.16 2.06 -11.78
CA LYS A 143 13.52 2.36 -13.07
C LYS A 143 13.14 1.08 -13.83
N LYS A 144 14.00 0.06 -13.81
CA LYS A 144 13.70 -1.24 -14.43
C LYS A 144 12.48 -1.91 -13.78
N ASP A 145 12.31 -1.75 -12.49
CA ASP A 145 11.19 -2.37 -11.76
C ASP A 145 9.89 -1.58 -11.99
N ILE A 146 9.96 -0.24 -11.90
CA ILE A 146 8.83 0.67 -12.15
C ILE A 146 8.25 0.49 -13.55
N THR A 147 9.09 0.35 -14.58
CA THR A 147 8.64 0.18 -15.98
C THR A 147 7.89 -1.12 -16.25
N GLN A 148 7.95 -2.09 -15.32
CA GLN A 148 7.19 -3.33 -15.42
C GLN A 148 5.78 -3.22 -14.84
N PHE A 149 5.45 -2.13 -14.15
CA PHE A 149 4.09 -1.89 -13.69
C PHE A 149 3.15 -1.62 -14.86
N ASN A 150 1.95 -2.21 -14.84
CA ASN A 150 0.95 -1.87 -15.85
C ASN A 150 0.39 -0.46 -15.66
N HIS A 151 0.25 -0.03 -14.41
CA HIS A 151 -0.21 1.32 -14.06
C HIS A 151 0.55 1.86 -12.86
N VAL A 152 0.94 3.14 -12.94
CA VAL A 152 1.60 3.86 -11.85
C VAL A 152 0.92 5.21 -11.67
N SER A 153 0.67 5.57 -10.43
CA SER A 153 0.18 6.89 -10.04
C SER A 153 0.86 7.37 -8.76
N MET A 154 1.04 8.68 -8.67
CA MET A 154 1.70 9.33 -7.56
C MET A 154 0.74 10.20 -6.74
N ARG A 155 0.95 10.25 -5.42
CA ARG A 155 0.10 11.03 -4.52
C ARG A 155 0.33 12.53 -4.67
N GLU A 156 1.58 12.93 -4.68
CA GLU A 156 1.98 14.34 -4.74
C GLU A 156 2.41 14.75 -6.15
N ASP A 157 2.16 16.00 -6.50
CA ASP A 157 2.56 16.62 -7.77
C ASP A 157 4.08 16.62 -7.96
N PHE A 158 4.84 16.89 -6.89
CA PHE A 158 6.30 16.79 -6.92
C PHE A 158 6.76 15.34 -7.18
N SER A 159 6.00 14.34 -6.72
CA SER A 159 6.32 12.94 -6.97
C SER A 159 6.13 12.61 -8.45
N VAL A 160 5.10 13.17 -9.11
CA VAL A 160 4.94 13.09 -10.57
C VAL A 160 6.12 13.73 -11.29
N GLN A 161 6.53 14.95 -10.87
CA GLN A 161 7.65 15.65 -11.49
C GLN A 161 8.96 14.88 -11.35
N ILE A 162 9.22 14.27 -10.19
CA ILE A 162 10.39 13.41 -9.98
C ILE A 162 10.36 12.18 -10.89
N MET A 163 9.20 11.54 -11.08
CA MET A 163 9.08 10.41 -12.01
C MET A 163 9.45 10.80 -13.43
N LYS A 164 8.99 11.97 -13.87
CA LYS A 164 9.32 12.53 -15.19
C LYS A 164 10.80 12.89 -15.32
N ASP A 165 11.40 13.57 -14.34
CA ASP A 165 12.74 14.14 -14.49
C ASP A 165 13.85 13.14 -14.15
N ILE A 166 13.66 12.30 -13.13
CA ILE A 166 14.68 11.39 -12.60
C ILE A 166 14.51 9.98 -13.17
N PHE A 167 13.29 9.45 -13.12
CA PHE A 167 13.00 8.11 -13.61
C PHE A 167 12.68 8.11 -15.11
N GLN A 168 12.36 9.27 -15.69
CA GLN A 168 11.92 9.44 -17.08
C GLN A 168 10.69 8.58 -17.41
N GLU A 169 9.76 8.53 -16.47
CA GLU A 169 8.47 7.85 -16.59
C GLU A 169 7.34 8.87 -16.46
N GLU A 170 6.44 8.89 -17.44
CA GLU A 170 5.25 9.73 -17.40
C GLU A 170 4.16 9.01 -16.61
N VAL A 171 3.74 9.60 -15.48
CA VAL A 171 2.75 9.03 -14.57
C VAL A 171 1.68 10.07 -14.23
N ILE A 172 0.53 9.62 -13.76
CA ILE A 172 -0.55 10.51 -13.34
C ILE A 172 -0.48 10.81 -11.84
N GLN A 173 -1.02 11.96 -11.45
CA GLN A 173 -1.35 12.21 -10.04
C GLN A 173 -2.67 11.51 -9.69
N ALA A 174 -2.74 10.90 -8.51
CA ALA A 174 -3.96 10.33 -7.95
C ALA A 174 -4.14 10.79 -6.49
N LEU A 175 -5.39 10.80 -6.02
CA LEU A 175 -5.69 11.11 -4.62
C LEU A 175 -5.21 9.97 -3.71
N ASP A 176 -4.85 10.35 -2.48
CA ASP A 176 -4.63 9.40 -1.40
C ASP A 176 -5.84 8.47 -1.24
N PRO A 177 -5.64 7.16 -0.99
CA PRO A 177 -6.73 6.22 -0.86
C PRO A 177 -7.81 6.60 0.16
N THR A 178 -7.49 7.41 1.17
CA THR A 178 -8.47 7.93 2.14
C THR A 178 -9.60 8.74 1.48
N TYR A 179 -9.42 9.24 0.26
CA TYR A 179 -10.45 9.96 -0.49
C TYR A 179 -11.19 9.08 -1.52
N LEU A 180 -10.88 7.79 -1.62
CA LEU A 180 -11.51 6.89 -2.60
C LEU A 180 -12.91 6.42 -2.21
N VAL A 181 -13.22 6.45 -0.91
CA VAL A 181 -14.50 5.98 -0.38
C VAL A 181 -15.34 7.16 0.09
N GLU A 182 -16.67 6.98 0.00
CA GLU A 182 -17.62 7.97 0.48
C GLU A 182 -17.51 8.18 1.98
N ARG A 183 -17.83 9.39 2.44
CA ARG A 183 -17.84 9.73 3.87
C ARG A 183 -18.63 8.73 4.72
N SER A 184 -19.73 8.20 4.19
CA SER A 184 -20.60 7.25 4.89
C SER A 184 -19.89 5.96 5.30
N GLU A 185 -18.83 5.55 4.60
CA GLU A 185 -17.99 4.40 4.99
C GLU A 185 -17.25 4.69 6.30
N TYR A 186 -16.78 5.93 6.48
CA TYR A 186 -16.12 6.37 7.71
C TYR A 186 -17.13 6.60 8.83
N ASP A 187 -18.29 7.19 8.54
CA ASP A 187 -19.35 7.35 9.53
C ASP A 187 -19.77 5.98 10.09
N SER A 188 -19.95 4.98 9.22
CA SER A 188 -20.29 3.60 9.60
C SER A 188 -19.19 2.91 10.42
N LEU A 189 -17.92 3.24 10.15
CA LEU A 189 -16.78 2.73 10.94
C LEU A 189 -16.72 3.41 12.31
N ALA A 190 -16.95 4.73 12.37
CA ALA A 190 -16.94 5.53 13.58
C ALA A 190 -18.10 5.16 14.53
N ASP A 191 -19.27 4.83 13.99
CA ASP A 191 -20.44 4.38 14.76
C ASP A 191 -20.18 3.06 15.53
N GLN A 192 -19.19 2.28 15.11
CA GLN A 192 -18.76 1.05 15.80
C GLN A 192 -17.74 1.31 16.92
N ALA A 193 -17.31 2.56 17.11
CA ALA A 193 -16.38 2.91 18.17
C ALA A 193 -17.04 2.79 19.54
N THR A 194 -16.38 2.06 20.45
CA THR A 194 -16.84 1.93 21.84
C THR A 194 -16.38 3.10 22.72
N PHE A 195 -15.40 3.88 22.25
CA PHE A 195 -14.94 5.08 22.93
C PHE A 195 -15.90 6.23 22.66
N LYS A 196 -16.52 6.73 23.73
CA LYS A 196 -17.31 7.96 23.69
C LYS A 196 -16.48 9.10 24.23
N ARG A 197 -16.17 10.08 23.37
CA ARG A 197 -15.50 11.30 23.81
C ARG A 197 -16.43 12.06 24.76
N GLN A 198 -15.88 12.56 25.87
CA GLN A 198 -16.66 13.32 26.85
C GLN A 198 -16.87 14.80 26.47
N GLU A 199 -16.11 15.30 25.49
CA GLU A 199 -16.16 16.68 25.03
C GLU A 199 -16.87 16.80 23.68
N SER A 200 -17.80 17.76 23.59
CA SER A 200 -18.44 18.19 22.35
C SER A 200 -17.63 19.31 21.67
N GLY A 201 -17.52 19.29 20.35
CA GLY A 201 -16.90 20.36 19.55
C GLY A 201 -16.34 19.86 18.23
N ASP A 202 -15.88 20.79 17.39
CA ASP A 202 -15.18 20.45 16.15
C ASP A 202 -13.78 19.90 16.46
N TYR A 203 -13.39 18.83 15.76
CA TYR A 203 -12.04 18.28 15.85
C TYR A 203 -11.60 17.69 14.52
N MET A 204 -10.29 17.72 14.28
CA MET A 204 -9.66 16.81 13.32
C MET A 204 -9.20 15.57 14.07
N ALA A 205 -9.66 14.40 13.64
CA ALA A 205 -8.98 13.16 13.97
C ALA A 205 -7.70 13.09 13.12
N VAL A 206 -6.57 12.78 13.75
CA VAL A 206 -5.26 12.60 13.11
C VAL A 206 -4.85 11.14 13.22
#